data_AF-X6BZA5-F1
#
_entry.id   AF-X6BZA5-F1
#
_cell.length_a   1.000
_cell.length_b   1.000
_cell.length_c   1.000
_cell.angle_alpha   90.00
_cell.angle_beta   90.00
_cell.angle_gamma   90.00
#
_symmetry.space_group_name_H-M   'P 1'
#
loop_
_entity.id
_entity.type
_entity.pdbx_description
1 polymer ?
#
loop_
_entity_poly.entity_id
_entity_poly.type
_entity_poly.pdbx_seq_one_letter_code
_entity_poly.pdbx_strand_id
1 'polypeptide(L)'
;MANAINSWAEFQKFLDDCCTRVGAEPDFSGHGRWWKKMTYQEFVTDGTVKGERIVVVGDPNNSTLIHALQGDTPAFSKGGKYGRMPLSISGDDLDYFNQGEIDEIKDWILRGCPEGTAIV
;
A
#
# COMPACT_ATOMS: atom_id res chain seq x y z
N MET A 1 8.33 -15.00 11.59
CA MET A 1 7.33 -13.95 11.81
C MET A 1 5.98 -14.52 11.43
N ALA A 2 4.91 -14.17 12.13
CA ALA A 2 3.57 -14.63 11.78
C ALA A 2 3.04 -13.71 10.67
N ASN A 3 2.69 -14.27 9.51
CA ASN A 3 2.17 -13.53 8.36
C ASN A 3 0.93 -12.73 8.79
N ALA A 4 1.06 -11.42 9.00
CA ALA A 4 -0.02 -10.60 9.54
C ALA A 4 -1.12 -10.30 8.51
N ILE A 5 -0.80 -10.47 7.23
CA ILE A 5 -1.72 -10.24 6.10
C ILE A 5 -1.88 -11.56 5.34
N ASN A 6 -3.04 -12.19 5.42
CA ASN A 6 -3.35 -13.46 4.76
C ASN A 6 -4.48 -13.34 3.72
N SER A 7 -5.06 -12.15 3.58
CA SER A 7 -6.19 -11.87 2.70
C SER A 7 -6.14 -10.46 2.13
N TRP A 8 -6.89 -10.25 1.04
CA TRP A 8 -7.11 -8.93 0.46
C TRP A 8 -7.78 -7.96 1.45
N ALA A 9 -8.73 -8.48 2.24
CA ALA A 9 -9.42 -7.68 3.26
C ALA A 9 -8.46 -7.21 4.37
N GLU A 10 -7.53 -8.04 4.82
CA GLU A 10 -6.50 -7.65 5.80
C GLU A 10 -5.52 -6.63 5.21
N PHE A 11 -5.14 -6.78 3.94
CA PHE A 11 -4.32 -5.78 3.26
C PHE A 11 -5.02 -4.42 3.20
N GLN A 12 -6.29 -4.39 2.79
CA GLN A 12 -7.09 -3.16 2.78
C GLN A 12 -7.19 -2.54 4.17
N LYS A 13 -7.33 -3.38 5.20
CA LYS A 13 -7.37 -2.94 6.60
C LYS A 13 -6.06 -2.29 7.02
N PHE A 14 -4.91 -2.88 6.66
CA PHE A 14 -3.60 -2.28 6.93
C PHE A 14 -3.50 -0.85 6.37
N LEU A 15 -3.93 -0.65 5.12
CA LEU A 15 -3.95 0.67 4.48
C LEU A 15 -4.89 1.66 5.19
N ASP A 16 -6.10 1.21 5.55
CA ASP A 16 -7.07 2.05 6.28
C ASP A 16 -6.58 2.44 7.68
N ASP A 17 -5.98 1.48 8.40
CA ASP A 17 -5.45 1.69 9.74
C ASP A 17 -4.33 2.76 9.69
N CYS A 18 -3.38 2.65 8.77
CA CYS A 18 -2.34 3.66 8.63
C CYS A 18 -2.90 5.03 8.22
N CYS A 19 -3.87 5.08 7.28
CA CYS A 19 -4.52 6.34 6.92
C CYS A 19 -5.18 6.99 8.14
N THR A 20 -5.82 6.19 8.99
CA THR A 20 -6.44 6.67 10.23
C THR A 20 -5.40 7.20 11.21
N ARG A 21 -4.29 6.47 11.42
CA ARG A 21 -3.20 6.90 12.32
C ARG A 21 -2.60 8.23 11.91
N VAL A 22 -2.28 8.39 10.63
CA VAL A 22 -1.63 9.62 10.10
C VAL A 22 -2.62 10.74 9.79
N GLY A 23 -3.91 10.53 10.07
CA GLY A 23 -4.99 11.47 9.72
C GLY A 23 -5.12 11.74 8.21
N ALA A 24 -4.61 10.85 7.36
CA ALA A 24 -4.70 11.02 5.92
C ALA A 24 -6.15 10.99 5.45
N GLU A 25 -6.45 11.80 4.44
CA GLU A 25 -7.75 11.84 3.77
C GLU A 25 -7.62 11.43 2.29
N PRO A 26 -7.44 10.12 1.99
CA PRO A 26 -7.22 9.68 0.62
C PRO A 26 -8.35 10.02 -0.35
N ASP A 27 -9.58 10.25 0.14
CA ASP A 27 -10.72 10.61 -0.72
C ASP A 27 -10.60 12.01 -1.33
N PHE A 28 -9.83 12.90 -0.72
CA PHE A 28 -9.46 14.20 -1.29
C PHE A 28 -8.13 14.15 -2.07
N SER A 29 -7.44 13.01 -2.06
CA SER A 29 -6.22 12.82 -2.86
C SER A 29 -6.57 12.68 -4.34
N GLY A 30 -5.66 13.11 -5.22
CA GLY A 30 -5.85 13.01 -6.67
C GLY A 30 -5.96 11.58 -7.22
N HIS A 31 -5.79 10.54 -6.40
CA HIS A 31 -5.98 9.13 -6.77
C HIS A 31 -7.05 8.38 -5.96
N GLY A 32 -7.58 8.94 -4.87
CA GLY A 32 -8.60 8.26 -4.05
C GLY A 32 -8.08 7.03 -3.28
N ARG A 33 -9.01 6.38 -2.56
CA ARG A 33 -8.82 5.02 -1.96
C ARG A 33 -8.94 3.92 -3.02
N TRP A 34 -7.97 3.82 -3.93
CA TRP A 34 -7.98 2.81 -4.99
C TRP A 34 -8.15 1.38 -4.45
N TRP A 35 -7.60 1.08 -3.27
CA TRP A 35 -7.72 -0.25 -2.64
C TRP A 35 -9.15 -0.61 -2.24
N LYS A 36 -10.07 0.36 -2.14
CA LYS A 36 -11.51 0.13 -1.92
C LYS A 36 -12.32 0.12 -3.21
N LYS A 37 -11.77 0.68 -4.29
CA LYS A 37 -12.48 0.87 -5.57
C LYS A 37 -12.16 -0.23 -6.57
N MET A 38 -10.92 -0.70 -6.59
CA MET A 38 -10.49 -1.81 -7.44
C MET A 38 -11.02 -3.13 -6.90
N THR A 39 -11.34 -4.04 -7.81
CA THR A 39 -11.53 -5.46 -7.45
C THR A 39 -10.18 -6.07 -7.08
N TYR A 40 -10.19 -7.18 -6.32
CA TYR A 40 -8.96 -7.94 -6.06
C TYR A 40 -8.27 -8.34 -7.36
N GLN A 41 -9.03 -8.87 -8.33
CA GLN A 41 -8.49 -9.29 -9.62
C GLN A 41 -7.81 -8.13 -10.35
N GLU A 42 -8.47 -6.98 -10.46
CA GLU A 42 -7.89 -5.77 -11.06
C GLU A 42 -6.60 -5.36 -10.35
N PHE A 43 -6.60 -5.34 -9.01
CA PHE A 43 -5.41 -5.02 -8.24
C PHE A 43 -4.23 -5.95 -8.58
N VAL A 44 -4.44 -7.27 -8.67
CA VAL A 44 -3.35 -8.24 -8.91
C VAL A 44 -2.95 -8.43 -10.38
N THR A 45 -3.78 -8.03 -11.36
CA THR A 45 -3.42 -8.13 -12.78
C THR A 45 -2.74 -6.87 -13.33
N ASP A 46 -3.48 -5.78 -13.41
CA ASP A 46 -3.14 -4.61 -14.24
C ASP A 46 -3.58 -3.28 -13.61
N GLY A 47 -4.05 -3.29 -12.36
CA GLY A 47 -4.44 -2.11 -11.62
C GLY A 47 -3.33 -1.06 -11.58
N THR A 48 -3.65 0.14 -12.05
CA THR A 48 -2.72 1.27 -12.08
C THR A 48 -3.27 2.46 -11.30
N VAL A 49 -2.37 3.23 -10.69
CA VAL A 49 -2.68 4.53 -10.09
C VAL A 49 -1.82 5.57 -10.78
N LYS A 50 -2.46 6.58 -11.39
CA LYS A 50 -1.76 7.62 -12.17
C LYS A 50 -0.84 7.07 -13.27
N GLY A 51 -1.20 5.93 -13.85
CA GLY A 51 -0.45 5.26 -14.92
C GLY A 51 0.65 4.31 -14.43
N GLU A 52 0.89 4.22 -13.12
CA GLU A 52 1.90 3.33 -12.54
C GLU A 52 1.27 2.05 -12.02
N ARG A 53 1.90 0.89 -12.29
CA ARG A 53 1.44 -0.41 -11.77
C ARG A 53 1.57 -0.43 -10.25
N ILE A 54 0.47 -0.73 -9.56
CA ILE A 54 0.44 -0.66 -8.08
C ILE A 54 1.29 -1.76 -7.45
N VAL A 55 1.06 -3.00 -7.89
CA VAL A 55 1.72 -4.21 -7.36
C VAL A 55 2.23 -5.06 -8.51
N VAL A 56 3.41 -5.63 -8.33
CA VAL A 56 3.95 -6.71 -9.16
C VAL A 56 3.89 -7.97 -8.31
N VAL A 57 2.92 -8.84 -8.59
CA VAL A 57 2.66 -10.05 -7.79
C VAL A 57 3.90 -10.93 -7.76
N GLY A 58 4.32 -11.36 -6.56
CA GLY A 58 5.55 -12.12 -6.36
C GLY A 58 6.84 -11.29 -6.35
N ASP A 59 6.76 -9.97 -6.61
CA ASP A 59 7.92 -9.07 -6.66
C ASP A 59 7.66 -7.75 -5.91
N PRO A 60 7.79 -7.76 -4.57
CA PRO A 60 7.56 -6.57 -3.77
C PRO A 60 8.55 -5.43 -4.07
N ASN A 61 9.77 -5.73 -4.54
CA ASN A 61 10.81 -4.72 -4.75
C ASN A 61 10.62 -3.92 -6.03
N ASN A 62 9.79 -4.38 -6.96
CA ASN A 62 9.39 -3.64 -8.17
C ASN A 62 7.95 -3.12 -8.09
N SER A 63 7.30 -3.18 -6.93
CA SER A 63 5.94 -2.69 -6.71
C SER A 63 5.93 -1.22 -6.31
N THR A 64 5.31 -0.34 -7.11
CA THR A 64 5.21 1.11 -6.80
C THR A 64 4.58 1.38 -5.44
N LEU A 65 3.64 0.53 -4.99
CA LEU A 65 3.10 0.58 -3.63
C LEU A 65 4.21 0.61 -2.58
N ILE A 66 5.16 -0.33 -2.64
CA ILE A 66 6.22 -0.45 -1.64
C ILE A 66 7.10 0.79 -1.63
N HIS A 67 7.48 1.31 -2.80
CA HIS A 67 8.24 2.56 -2.90
C HIS A 67 7.49 3.77 -2.34
N ALA A 68 6.18 3.84 -2.54
CA ALA A 68 5.34 4.90 -1.98
C ALA A 68 5.30 4.84 -0.44
N LEU A 69 5.19 3.63 0.12
CA LEU A 69 5.18 3.41 1.57
C LEU A 69 6.56 3.64 2.22
N GLN A 70 7.65 3.35 1.50
CA GLN A 70 9.02 3.56 1.99
C GLN A 70 9.50 5.00 1.79
N GLY A 71 9.02 5.69 0.75
CA GLY A 71 9.55 6.99 0.36
C GLY A 71 10.99 6.93 -0.15
N ASP A 72 11.39 5.81 -0.72
CA ASP A 72 12.78 5.47 -1.09
C ASP A 72 13.16 5.90 -2.52
N THR A 73 12.21 6.38 -3.31
CA THR A 73 12.43 6.93 -4.64
C THR A 73 12.29 8.45 -4.66
N PRO A 74 12.91 9.18 -5.61
CA PRO A 74 12.83 10.64 -5.67
C PRO A 74 11.41 11.23 -5.72
N ALA A 75 10.44 10.49 -6.27
CA ALA A 75 9.06 10.94 -6.35
C ALA A 75 8.34 10.87 -4.98
N PHE A 76 8.67 9.85 -4.18
CA PHE A 76 8.04 9.58 -2.88
C PHE A 76 8.92 9.99 -1.68
N SER A 77 10.13 10.49 -1.90
CA SER A 77 10.97 11.00 -0.81
C SER A 77 10.36 12.25 -0.17
N LYS A 78 10.83 12.62 1.02
CA LYS A 78 10.45 13.88 1.67
C LYS A 78 10.78 15.08 0.77
N GLY A 79 9.77 15.91 0.47
CA GLY A 79 9.89 17.02 -0.49
C GLY A 79 9.85 16.61 -1.97
N GLY A 80 9.70 15.32 -2.27
CA GLY A 80 9.45 14.80 -3.60
C GLY A 80 8.06 15.17 -4.11
N LYS A 81 7.81 14.92 -5.40
CA LYS A 81 6.57 15.32 -6.09
C LYS A 81 5.30 14.84 -5.39
N TYR A 82 5.33 13.62 -4.86
CA TYR A 82 4.20 13.00 -4.18
C TYR A 82 4.42 12.90 -2.66
N GLY A 83 5.68 12.86 -2.22
CA GLY A 83 6.00 12.57 -0.83
C GLY A 83 5.70 11.13 -0.45
N ARG A 84 6.11 10.75 0.77
CA ARG A 84 5.87 9.40 1.30
C ARG A 84 4.37 9.25 1.52
N MET A 85 3.84 8.04 1.29
CA MET A 85 2.41 7.75 1.43
C MET A 85 2.12 6.80 2.60
N PRO A 86 0.95 6.89 3.24
CA PRO A 86 -0.07 7.94 3.08
C PRO A 86 0.42 9.31 3.57
N LEU A 87 0.05 10.40 2.89
CA LEU A 87 0.45 11.75 3.32
C LEU A 87 -0.20 12.10 4.66
N SER A 88 0.63 12.29 5.69
CA SER A 88 0.19 12.75 7.01
C SER A 88 -0.26 14.22 6.99
N ILE A 89 -1.31 14.53 7.75
CA ILE A 89 -1.77 15.90 7.98
C ILE A 89 -0.86 16.69 8.94
N SER A 90 -0.10 16.01 9.81
CA SER A 90 0.87 16.65 10.71
C SER A 90 2.12 17.12 9.97
N GLY A 91 2.41 16.55 8.80
CA GLY A 91 3.66 16.76 8.06
C GLY A 91 4.89 16.08 8.66
N ASP A 92 4.74 15.31 9.75
CA ASP A 92 5.78 14.44 10.32
C ASP A 92 5.56 12.97 9.95
N ASP A 93 6.63 12.17 10.02
CA ASP A 93 6.63 10.76 9.59
C ASP A 93 6.38 9.76 10.74
N LEU A 94 5.95 10.24 11.92
CA LEU A 94 5.97 9.47 13.17
C LEU A 94 4.99 8.28 13.18
N ASP A 95 3.91 8.35 12.41
CA ASP A 95 2.82 7.35 12.44
C ASP A 95 2.61 6.62 11.09
N TYR A 96 3.51 6.86 10.12
CA TYR A 96 3.53 6.15 8.85
C TYR A 96 3.72 4.66 9.07
N PHE A 97 3.56 3.87 8.00
CA PHE A 97 3.98 2.48 8.02
C PHE A 97 5.43 2.38 8.51
N ASN A 98 5.66 1.63 9.58
CA ASN A 98 7.02 1.31 10.02
C ASN A 98 7.59 0.17 9.17
N GLN A 99 8.90 -0.09 9.27
CA GLN A 99 9.55 -1.09 8.42
C GLN A 99 8.95 -2.50 8.62
N GLY A 100 8.57 -2.87 9.85
CA GLY A 100 7.93 -4.17 10.11
C GLY A 100 6.57 -4.30 9.40
N GLU A 101 5.74 -3.26 9.42
CA GLU A 101 4.47 -3.28 8.69
C GLU A 101 4.66 -3.32 7.16
N ILE A 102 5.68 -2.62 6.66
CA ILE A 102 6.05 -2.70 5.24
C ILE A 102 6.52 -4.12 4.90
N ASP A 103 7.32 -4.75 5.76
CA ASP A 103 7.80 -6.11 5.56
C ASP A 103 6.64 -7.13 5.52
N GLU A 104 5.58 -6.94 6.31
CA GLU A 104 4.36 -7.76 6.24
C GLU A 104 3.62 -7.59 4.88
N ILE A 105 3.56 -6.37 4.34
CA ILE A 105 3.01 -6.14 2.99
C ILE A 105 3.90 -6.76 1.93
N LYS A 106 5.23 -6.66 2.05
CA LYS A 106 6.19 -7.26 1.12
C LYS A 106 6.07 -8.79 1.12
N ASP A 107 5.94 -9.41 2.29
CA ASP A 107 5.69 -10.85 2.42
C ASP A 107 4.37 -11.27 1.76
N TRP A 108 3.28 -10.52 1.99
CA TRP A 108 2.00 -10.80 1.32
C TRP A 108 2.09 -10.72 -0.20
N ILE A 109 2.79 -9.72 -0.75
CA ILE A 109 3.05 -9.61 -2.20
C ILE A 109 3.89 -10.79 -2.69
N LEU A 110 4.96 -11.14 -1.97
CA LEU A 110 5.85 -12.25 -2.30
C LEU A 110 5.10 -13.60 -2.36
N ARG A 111 4.13 -13.80 -1.48
CA ARG A 111 3.26 -15.00 -1.44
C ARG A 111 2.17 -15.01 -2.52
N GLY A 112 2.18 -14.06 -3.45
CA GLY A 112 1.22 -14.01 -4.54
C GLY A 112 -0.06 -13.25 -4.20
N CYS A 113 0.00 -12.33 -3.24
CA CYS A 113 -1.14 -11.51 -2.81
C CYS A 113 -2.40 -12.33 -2.45
N PRO A 114 -2.34 -13.39 -1.62
CA PRO A 114 -3.51 -14.25 -1.41
C PRO A 114 -4.76 -13.43 -1.04
N GLU A 115 -5.86 -13.68 -1.77
CA GLU A 115 -7.16 -13.01 -1.56
C GLU A 115 -7.76 -13.37 -0.19
N GLY A 116 -7.36 -14.53 0.35
CA GLY A 116 -7.90 -15.20 1.53
C GLY A 116 -8.13 -16.66 1.19
N THR A 117 -8.42 -17.50 2.17
CA THR A 117 -8.91 -18.85 1.88
C THR A 117 -10.25 -18.71 1.15
N ALA A 118 -10.30 -19.10 -0.13
CA ALA A 118 -11.58 -19.46 -0.72
C ALA A 118 -12.10 -20.61 0.13
N ILE A 119 -13.16 -20.35 0.91
CA ILE A 119 -13.92 -21.45 1.52
C ILE A 119 -14.58 -22.15 0.33
N VAL A 120 -13.93 -23.19 -0.18
CA VAL A 120 -14.54 -24.24 -0.99
C VAL A 120 -15.03 -25.35 -0.09
#